data_AF-A0A518LJ32-F1
#
_entry.id   AF-A0A518LJ32-F1
#
_cell.length_a   1.000
_cell.length_b   1.000
_cell.length_c   1.000
_cell.angle_alpha   90.00
_cell.angle_beta   90.00
_cell.angle_gamma   90.00
#
_symmetry.space_group_name_H-M   'P 1'
#
loop_
_entity.id
_entity.type
_entity.pdbx_description
1 polymer ?
#
loop_
_entity_poly.entity_id
_entity_poly.type
_entity_poly.pdbx_seq_one_letter_code
_entity_poly.pdbx_strand_id
1 'polypeptide(L)'
;MVSFPIRFPRRFLLSTLCLLFLTVGCEDKRRHQPTQQVTFSSSQPGLAAGAAPLDVARSALDAMIQLQRARRDGLGAPDRLKSYESAIGRLHALVARDQIHKSIVESKAYPADIEEAAAVTLIVESWTAMLAHYVDGIDLNLARVKSTQSGNAATVYVAGVNPDDAKKLAAIRSRLPSGTGVESDKRLRDEALKQGLNLPIETGIEVRLTRGKGDWLVSNVKLVLPLPVPTAAVPANVIGATTGPSSALSGD
;
A
#
# COMPACT_ATOMS: atom_id res chain seq x y z
N MET A 1 -21.96 16.77 -70.54
CA MET A 1 -21.84 17.18 -69.13
C MET A 1 -22.88 16.42 -68.33
N VAL A 2 -22.47 15.39 -67.59
CA VAL A 2 -23.36 14.59 -66.73
C VAL A 2 -23.03 14.94 -65.28
N SER A 3 -23.97 15.58 -64.58
CA SER A 3 -23.85 15.86 -63.15
C SER A 3 -24.42 14.69 -62.36
N PHE A 4 -23.58 14.03 -61.57
CA PHE A 4 -24.03 13.02 -60.61
C PHE A 4 -24.35 13.69 -59.26
N PRO A 5 -25.57 13.54 -58.71
CA PRO A 5 -25.84 13.97 -57.35
C PRO A 5 -25.24 12.95 -56.38
N ILE A 6 -24.19 13.36 -55.66
CA ILE A 6 -23.62 12.58 -54.55
C ILE A 6 -24.64 12.58 -53.41
N ARG A 7 -25.49 11.57 -53.36
CA ARG A 7 -26.34 11.29 -52.19
C ARG A 7 -25.46 10.64 -51.12
N PHE A 8 -24.92 11.47 -50.22
CA PHE A 8 -24.33 10.95 -48.99
C PHE A 8 -25.41 10.23 -48.16
N PRO A 9 -25.21 8.95 -47.79
CA PRO A 9 -26.18 8.25 -46.97
C PRO A 9 -26.23 8.91 -45.59
N ARG A 10 -27.37 9.51 -45.23
CA ARG A 10 -27.63 10.05 -43.88
C ARG A 10 -27.30 9.07 -42.74
N ARG A 11 -27.27 7.76 -43.04
CA ARG A 11 -26.91 6.70 -42.10
C ARG A 11 -25.43 6.65 -41.75
N PHE A 12 -24.53 7.12 -42.61
CA PHE A 12 -23.09 7.16 -42.29
C PHE A 12 -22.77 8.26 -41.28
N LEU A 13 -23.46 9.41 -41.36
CA LEU A 13 -23.20 10.56 -40.51
C LEU A 13 -23.59 10.32 -39.04
N LEU A 14 -24.63 9.52 -38.78
CA LEU A 14 -25.02 9.14 -37.42
C LEU A 14 -24.02 8.18 -36.78
N SER A 15 -23.47 7.24 -37.57
CA SER A 15 -22.52 6.24 -37.09
C SER A 15 -21.17 6.88 -36.72
N THR A 16 -20.68 7.84 -37.50
CA THR A 16 -19.44 8.57 -37.15
C THR A 16 -19.64 9.51 -35.97
N LEU A 17 -20.83 10.10 -35.80
CA LEU A 17 -21.13 10.94 -34.62
C LEU A 17 -21.17 10.12 -33.33
N CYS A 18 -21.80 8.94 -33.34
CA CYS A 18 -21.82 8.04 -32.18
C CYS A 18 -20.43 7.46 -31.87
N LEU A 19 -19.61 7.17 -32.88
CA LEU A 19 -18.24 6.73 -32.65
C LEU A 19 -17.40 7.83 -32.00
N LEU A 20 -17.58 9.09 -32.39
CA LEU A 20 -16.94 10.24 -31.76
C LEU A 20 -17.36 10.42 -30.29
N PHE A 21 -18.64 10.21 -29.96
CA PHE A 21 -19.11 10.24 -28.56
C PHE A 21 -18.63 9.05 -27.72
N LEU A 22 -18.28 7.92 -28.32
CA LEU A 22 -17.74 6.74 -27.63
C LEU A 22 -16.21 6.78 -27.48
N THR A 23 -15.50 7.52 -28.34
CA THR A 23 -14.04 7.73 -28.24
C THR A 23 -13.65 8.98 -27.45
N VAL A 24 -14.57 9.92 -27.24
CA VAL A 24 -14.46 10.87 -26.12
C VAL A 24 -14.75 10.02 -24.90
N GLY A 25 -13.68 9.47 -24.33
CA GLY A 25 -13.76 8.57 -23.22
C GLY A 25 -14.61 9.13 -22.08
N CYS A 26 -14.93 8.26 -21.14
CA CYS A 26 -15.01 8.64 -19.75
C CYS A 26 -13.64 9.24 -19.33
N GLU A 27 -13.33 10.41 -19.86
CA GLU A 27 -12.29 11.29 -19.41
C GLU A 27 -12.81 11.76 -18.07
N ASP A 28 -12.29 11.13 -17.03
CA ASP A 28 -12.60 11.43 -15.64
C ASP A 28 -12.28 12.90 -15.39
N LYS A 29 -13.29 13.77 -15.57
CA LYS A 29 -13.18 15.22 -15.34
C LYS A 29 -12.77 15.57 -13.91
N ARG A 30 -12.69 14.58 -12.99
CA ARG A 30 -12.08 14.76 -11.66
C ARG A 30 -10.57 14.98 -11.74
N ARG A 31 -9.91 14.59 -12.83
CA ARG A 31 -8.45 14.76 -13.03
C ARG A 31 -8.06 16.10 -13.65
N HIS A 32 -9.03 16.91 -14.08
CA HIS A 32 -8.81 18.21 -14.76
C HIS A 32 -8.96 19.41 -13.84
N GLN A 33 -9.01 19.22 -12.51
CA GLN A 33 -8.63 20.33 -11.65
C GLN A 33 -7.14 20.57 -11.87
N PRO A 34 -6.70 21.84 -12.10
CA PRO A 34 -5.28 22.15 -12.09
C PRO A 34 -4.73 21.50 -10.83
N THR A 35 -3.68 20.69 -10.99
CA THR A 35 -2.95 20.05 -9.92
C THR A 35 -2.55 21.17 -8.97
N GLN A 36 -3.41 21.46 -7.99
CA GLN A 36 -3.04 22.20 -6.82
C GLN A 36 -1.96 21.31 -6.25
N GLN A 37 -0.70 21.69 -6.47
CA GLN A 37 0.42 21.02 -5.84
C GLN A 37 0.04 20.98 -4.37
N VAL A 38 -0.33 19.80 -3.89
CA VAL A 38 -0.76 19.63 -2.52
C VAL A 38 0.46 20.01 -1.72
N THR A 39 0.41 21.21 -1.16
CA THR A 39 1.53 21.75 -0.42
C THR A 39 1.41 21.08 0.93
N PHE A 40 2.02 19.91 1.06
CA PHE A 40 1.93 19.12 2.27
C PHE A 40 2.47 19.99 3.40
N SER A 41 1.63 20.26 4.41
CA SER A 41 2.08 20.92 5.62
C SER A 41 3.23 20.08 6.18
N SER A 42 4.43 20.64 6.11
CA SER A 42 5.73 19.98 6.31
C SER A 42 5.97 19.52 7.76
N SER A 43 4.93 19.43 8.58
CA SER A 43 5.04 19.41 10.03
C SER A 43 4.03 18.52 10.74
N GLN A 44 3.55 17.44 10.11
CA GLN A 44 2.98 16.35 10.91
C GLN A 44 4.17 15.69 11.65
N PRO A 45 4.23 15.74 13.00
CA PRO A 45 5.30 15.09 13.72
C PRO A 45 5.29 13.59 13.40
N GLY A 46 6.46 13.03 13.14
CA GLY A 46 6.64 11.59 13.06
C GLY A 46 6.33 10.91 14.40
N LEU A 47 6.51 9.59 14.45
CA LEU A 47 6.51 8.89 15.73
C LEU A 47 7.66 9.36 16.62
N ALA A 48 7.54 9.14 17.93
CA ALA A 48 8.61 9.43 18.88
C ALA A 48 9.92 8.76 18.45
N ALA A 49 11.04 9.46 18.66
CA ALA A 49 12.36 8.94 18.30
C ALA A 49 12.60 7.57 18.97
N GLY A 50 13.11 6.62 18.20
CA GLY A 50 13.33 5.24 18.68
C GLY A 50 12.09 4.36 18.78
N ALA A 51 10.94 4.76 18.21
CA ALA A 51 9.76 3.90 18.08
C ALA A 51 10.12 2.52 17.49
N ALA A 52 9.46 1.46 17.98
CA ALA A 52 9.75 0.11 17.50
C ALA A 52 9.32 -0.07 16.02
N PRO A 53 9.96 -0.96 15.24
CA PRO A 53 9.60 -1.19 13.84
C PRO A 53 8.12 -1.51 13.62
N LEU A 54 7.52 -2.23 14.56
CA LEU A 54 6.10 -2.58 14.51
C LEU A 54 5.19 -1.36 14.61
N ASP A 55 5.53 -0.39 15.47
CA ASP A 55 4.73 0.82 15.66
C ASP A 55 4.81 1.73 14.44
N VAL A 56 6.00 1.83 13.83
CA VAL A 56 6.19 2.53 12.55
C VAL A 56 5.36 1.88 11.45
N ALA A 57 5.41 0.56 11.31
CA ALA A 57 4.62 -0.17 10.32
C ALA A 57 3.10 -0.01 10.54
N ARG A 58 2.63 -0.09 11.81
CA ARG A 58 1.23 0.14 12.17
C ARG A 58 0.77 1.54 11.82
N SER A 59 1.55 2.55 12.18
CA SER A 59 1.22 3.95 11.89
C SER A 59 1.20 4.23 10.38
N ALA A 60 2.10 3.60 9.61
CA ALA A 60 2.10 3.74 8.16
C ALA A 60 0.86 3.08 7.52
N LEU A 61 0.52 1.85 7.91
CA LEU A 61 -0.66 1.15 7.39
C LEU A 61 -1.97 1.86 7.78
N ASP A 62 -2.07 2.36 9.01
CA ASP A 62 -3.22 3.17 9.44
C ASP A 62 -3.35 4.45 8.58
N ALA A 63 -2.25 5.17 8.35
CA ALA A 63 -2.27 6.34 7.49
C ALA A 63 -2.69 6.01 6.04
N MET A 64 -2.27 4.87 5.49
CA MET A 64 -2.74 4.41 4.17
C MET A 64 -4.25 4.13 4.16
N ILE A 65 -4.79 3.48 5.19
CA ILE A 65 -6.25 3.26 5.34
C ILE A 65 -6.98 4.61 5.42
N GLN A 66 -6.47 5.56 6.19
CA GLN A 66 -7.07 6.90 6.29
C GLN A 66 -7.06 7.64 4.95
N LEU A 67 -5.98 7.52 4.18
CA LEU A 67 -5.87 8.09 2.83
C LEU A 67 -6.92 7.51 1.88
N GLN A 68 -7.15 6.19 1.93
CA GLN A 68 -8.22 5.52 1.17
C GLN A 68 -9.60 6.03 1.56
N ARG A 69 -9.90 6.07 2.87
CA ARG A 69 -11.19 6.53 3.39
C ARG A 69 -11.49 7.97 2.99
N ALA A 70 -10.49 8.86 3.06
CA ALA A 70 -10.65 10.25 2.64
C ALA A 70 -10.96 10.37 1.14
N ARG A 71 -10.36 9.51 0.30
CA ARG A 71 -10.55 9.52 -1.16
C ARG A 71 -11.84 8.86 -1.65
N ARG A 72 -12.42 7.91 -0.90
CA ARG A 72 -13.55 7.07 -1.33
C ARG A 72 -14.71 7.88 -1.96
N ASP A 73 -15.08 8.98 -1.30
CA ASP A 73 -16.23 9.81 -1.69
C ASP A 73 -15.78 11.15 -2.35
N GLY A 74 -14.52 11.21 -2.81
CA GLY A 74 -13.89 12.37 -3.44
C GLY A 74 -13.45 13.45 -2.46
N LEU A 75 -12.44 14.25 -2.85
CA LEU A 75 -11.80 15.24 -1.97
C LEU A 75 -12.47 16.63 -1.96
N GLY A 76 -13.66 16.78 -2.56
CA GLY A 76 -14.32 18.08 -2.69
C GLY A 76 -14.82 18.71 -1.39
N ALA A 77 -14.92 17.94 -0.30
CA ALA A 77 -15.27 18.46 1.02
C ALA A 77 -14.01 18.86 1.81
N PRO A 78 -13.97 20.04 2.46
CA PRO A 78 -12.78 20.53 3.18
C PRO A 78 -12.24 19.55 4.23
N ASP A 79 -13.12 18.89 4.99
CA ASP A 79 -12.70 17.94 6.02
C ASP A 79 -12.03 16.69 5.42
N ARG A 80 -12.49 16.24 4.24
CA ARG A 80 -11.90 15.10 3.54
C ARG A 80 -10.55 15.47 2.93
N LEU A 81 -10.43 16.66 2.36
CA LEU A 81 -9.15 17.19 1.89
C LEU A 81 -8.15 17.28 3.04
N LYS A 82 -8.55 17.85 4.19
CA LYS A 82 -7.70 17.94 5.39
C LYS A 82 -7.30 16.57 5.92
N SER A 83 -8.22 15.60 5.97
CA SER A 83 -7.92 14.23 6.37
C SER A 83 -6.93 13.56 5.42
N TYR A 84 -7.07 13.81 4.12
CA TYR A 84 -6.15 13.33 3.09
C TYR A 84 -4.75 13.92 3.28
N GLU A 85 -4.65 15.24 3.41
CA GLU A 85 -3.40 15.99 3.63
C GLU A 85 -2.67 15.57 4.92
N SER A 86 -3.42 15.32 6.01
CA SER A 86 -2.84 14.81 7.25
C SER A 86 -2.34 13.36 7.10
N ALA A 87 -3.08 12.50 6.41
CA ALA A 87 -2.68 11.11 6.22
C ALA A 87 -1.41 11.00 5.36
N ILE A 88 -1.36 11.74 4.25
CA ILE A 88 -0.18 11.75 3.37
C ILE A 88 1.02 12.44 4.03
N GLY A 89 0.81 13.53 4.79
CA GLY A 89 1.87 14.17 5.57
C GLY A 89 2.49 13.22 6.59
N ARG A 90 1.67 12.42 7.29
CA ARG A 90 2.16 11.36 8.19
C ARG A 90 2.97 10.30 7.44
N LEU A 91 2.53 9.87 6.27
CA LEU A 91 3.30 8.92 5.46
C LEU A 91 4.65 9.50 5.03
N HIS A 92 4.69 10.76 4.60
CA HIS A 92 5.95 11.44 4.28
C HIS A 92 6.92 11.50 5.46
N ALA A 93 6.43 11.59 6.69
CA ALA A 93 7.27 11.57 7.90
C ALA A 93 7.76 10.17 8.28
N LEU A 94 7.08 9.10 7.84
CA LEU A 94 7.38 7.71 8.22
C LEU A 94 8.19 6.95 7.17
N VAL A 95 8.36 7.48 5.96
CA VAL A 95 9.01 6.79 4.84
C VAL A 95 10.48 7.18 4.67
N ALA A 96 11.26 6.26 4.11
CA ALA A 96 12.66 6.45 3.78
C ALA A 96 12.79 7.26 2.47
N ARG A 97 12.49 8.56 2.54
CA ARG A 97 12.36 9.47 1.39
C ARG A 97 13.55 9.40 0.43
N ASP A 98 14.77 9.57 0.94
CA ASP A 98 16.02 9.52 0.16
C ASP A 98 16.17 8.18 -0.59
N GLN A 99 15.84 7.07 0.07
CA GLN A 99 15.94 5.74 -0.53
C GLN A 99 14.89 5.52 -1.63
N ILE A 100 13.66 5.98 -1.39
CA ILE A 100 12.56 5.90 -2.37
C ILE A 100 12.91 6.74 -3.60
N HIS A 101 13.35 7.98 -3.41
CA HIS A 101 13.74 8.87 -4.50
C HIS A 101 14.87 8.29 -5.32
N LYS A 102 15.95 7.83 -4.66
CA LYS A 102 17.05 7.14 -5.32
C LYS A 102 16.56 5.93 -6.14
N SER A 103 15.71 5.08 -5.57
CA SER A 103 15.15 3.93 -6.28
C SER A 103 14.32 4.31 -7.50
N ILE A 104 13.57 5.42 -7.45
CA ILE A 104 12.80 5.90 -8.60
C ILE A 104 13.73 6.38 -9.70
N VAL A 105 14.70 7.24 -9.37
CA VAL A 105 15.64 7.80 -10.35
C VAL A 105 16.45 6.68 -11.01
N GLU A 106 16.89 5.68 -10.23
CA GLU A 106 17.63 4.52 -10.74
C GLU A 106 16.78 3.59 -11.62
N SER A 107 15.46 3.52 -11.41
CA SER A 107 14.56 2.66 -12.19
C SER A 107 14.45 3.05 -13.66
N LYS A 108 14.75 4.32 -14.00
CA LYS A 108 14.56 4.92 -15.34
C LYS A 108 13.12 4.86 -15.87
N ALA A 109 12.16 4.45 -15.05
CA ALA A 109 10.73 4.43 -15.41
C ALA A 109 10.08 5.82 -15.30
N TYR A 110 10.77 6.78 -14.70
CA TYR A 110 10.32 8.15 -14.43
C TYR A 110 11.38 9.17 -14.88
N PRO A 111 11.01 10.45 -15.05
CA PRO A 111 11.97 11.51 -15.35
C PRO A 111 13.11 11.56 -14.32
N ALA A 112 14.34 11.74 -14.79
CA ALA A 112 15.53 11.74 -13.94
C ALA A 112 15.60 12.94 -12.99
N ASP A 113 14.89 14.02 -13.32
CA ASP A 113 14.78 15.28 -12.59
C ASP A 113 13.56 15.34 -11.66
N ILE A 114 12.86 14.21 -11.43
CA ILE A 114 11.74 14.16 -10.50
C ILE A 114 12.16 14.62 -9.09
N GLU A 115 11.40 15.55 -8.53
CA GLU A 115 11.62 16.02 -7.16
C GLU A 115 11.32 14.92 -6.13
N GLU A 116 12.08 14.89 -5.04
CA GLU A 116 11.96 13.87 -3.98
C GLU A 116 10.52 13.79 -3.42
N ALA A 117 9.88 14.93 -3.14
CA ALA A 117 8.52 14.95 -2.62
C ALA A 117 7.51 14.34 -3.60
N ALA A 118 7.67 14.60 -4.90
CA ALA A 118 6.82 14.04 -5.95
C ALA A 118 7.04 12.53 -6.10
N ALA A 119 8.30 12.08 -6.08
CA ALA A 119 8.67 10.67 -6.10
C ALA A 119 8.07 9.90 -4.91
N VAL A 120 8.20 10.45 -3.70
CA VAL A 120 7.65 9.84 -2.48
C VAL A 120 6.12 9.78 -2.55
N THR A 121 5.46 10.87 -2.97
CA THR A 121 4.00 10.93 -3.15
C THR A 121 3.55 9.81 -4.08
N LEU A 122 4.20 9.68 -5.24
CA LEU A 122 3.86 8.67 -6.26
C LEU A 122 3.91 7.25 -5.69
N ILE A 123 4.96 6.93 -4.94
CA ILE A 123 5.16 5.60 -4.36
C ILE A 123 4.18 5.32 -3.23
N VAL A 124 3.96 6.29 -2.33
CA VAL A 124 2.99 6.17 -1.24
C VAL A 124 1.57 5.97 -1.79
N GLU A 125 1.19 6.72 -2.83
CA GLU A 125 -0.09 6.54 -3.49
C GLU A 125 -0.21 5.20 -4.20
N SER A 126 0.87 4.73 -4.84
CA SER A 126 0.94 3.41 -5.47
C SER A 126 0.72 2.28 -4.46
N TRP A 127 1.42 2.32 -3.32
CA TRP A 127 1.22 1.38 -2.23
C TRP A 127 -0.21 1.41 -1.69
N THR A 128 -0.76 2.61 -1.51
CA THR A 128 -2.11 2.78 -0.99
C THR A 128 -3.16 2.24 -1.96
N ALA A 129 -3.01 2.48 -3.26
CA ALA A 129 -3.90 1.95 -4.29
C ALA A 129 -3.80 0.43 -4.40
N MET A 130 -2.59 -0.13 -4.32
CA MET A 130 -2.37 -1.57 -4.27
C MET A 130 -3.10 -2.19 -3.07
N LEU A 131 -2.94 -1.64 -1.87
CA LEU A 131 -3.67 -2.13 -0.69
C LEU A 131 -5.18 -2.01 -0.86
N ALA A 132 -5.68 -0.89 -1.39
CA ALA A 132 -7.12 -0.69 -1.58
C ALA A 132 -7.75 -1.71 -2.54
N HIS A 133 -6.96 -2.20 -3.50
CA HIS A 133 -7.44 -3.15 -4.49
C HIS A 133 -7.48 -4.60 -3.98
N TYR A 134 -6.56 -4.97 -3.08
CA TYR A 134 -6.34 -6.37 -2.69
C TYR A 134 -6.58 -6.65 -1.21
N VAL A 135 -6.77 -5.62 -0.38
CA VAL A 135 -6.88 -5.74 1.08
C VAL A 135 -8.12 -5.01 1.58
N ASP A 136 -9.14 -5.79 1.92
CA ASP A 136 -10.42 -5.28 2.45
C ASP A 136 -10.38 -5.03 3.98
N GLY A 137 -9.35 -5.53 4.68
CA GLY A 137 -9.13 -5.30 6.10
C GLY A 137 -7.70 -5.63 6.51
N ILE A 138 -7.18 -4.99 7.56
CA ILE A 138 -5.83 -5.25 8.09
C ILE A 138 -5.97 -5.70 9.54
N ASP A 139 -5.47 -6.91 9.86
CA ASP A 139 -5.36 -7.40 11.23
C ASP A 139 -3.95 -7.13 11.79
N LEU A 140 -3.83 -6.03 12.52
CA LEU A 140 -2.58 -5.59 13.15
C LEU A 140 -2.16 -6.47 14.34
N ASN A 141 -3.02 -7.36 14.84
CA ASN A 141 -2.68 -8.28 15.93
C ASN A 141 -1.87 -9.48 15.43
N LEU A 142 -2.01 -9.80 14.14
CA LEU A 142 -1.24 -10.86 13.48
C LEU A 142 0.11 -10.38 12.94
N ALA A 143 0.53 -9.18 13.33
CA ALA A 143 1.76 -8.57 12.87
C ALA A 143 3.00 -9.30 13.43
N ARG A 144 3.98 -9.57 12.57
CA ARG A 144 5.23 -10.28 12.89
C ARG A 144 6.42 -9.45 12.46
N VAL A 145 7.44 -9.35 13.30
CA VAL A 145 8.66 -8.60 12.99
C VAL A 145 9.80 -9.57 12.73
N LYS A 146 10.51 -9.38 11.62
CA LYS A 146 11.76 -10.06 11.29
C LYS A 146 12.85 -9.01 11.12
N SER A 147 13.73 -8.87 12.12
CA SER A 147 14.88 -7.99 12.03
C SER A 147 16.08 -8.70 11.38
N THR A 148 16.91 -7.96 10.65
CA THR A 148 18.19 -8.49 10.15
C THR A 148 19.21 -8.59 11.28
N GLN A 149 20.19 -9.47 11.15
CA GLN A 149 21.30 -9.60 12.11
C GLN A 149 22.09 -8.29 12.29
N SER A 150 22.15 -7.46 11.24
CA SER A 150 22.81 -6.15 11.28
C SER A 150 22.05 -5.09 12.08
N GLY A 151 20.77 -5.32 12.44
CA GLY A 151 19.95 -4.35 13.16
C GLY A 151 19.57 -3.08 12.39
N ASN A 152 19.96 -2.96 11.11
CA ASN A 152 19.70 -1.79 10.26
C ASN A 152 18.50 -1.96 9.32
N ALA A 153 17.94 -3.16 9.24
CA ALA A 153 16.73 -3.44 8.48
C ALA A 153 15.78 -4.32 9.29
N ALA A 154 14.49 -4.08 9.11
CA ALA A 154 13.43 -4.89 9.69
C ALA A 154 12.32 -5.09 8.66
N THR A 155 11.66 -6.23 8.73
CA THR A 155 10.50 -6.54 7.91
C THR A 155 9.34 -6.86 8.83
N VAL A 156 8.25 -6.12 8.68
CA VAL A 156 7.00 -6.38 9.39
C VAL A 156 6.03 -7.05 8.42
N TYR A 157 5.53 -8.21 8.79
CA TYR A 157 4.49 -8.93 8.07
C TYR A 157 3.17 -8.72 8.78
N VAL A 158 2.14 -8.29 8.06
CA VAL A 158 0.79 -8.06 8.59
C VAL A 158 -0.21 -8.84 7.76
N ALA A 159 -1.25 -9.39 8.39
CA ALA A 159 -2.33 -10.05 7.66
C ALA A 159 -3.31 -8.99 7.11
N GLY A 160 -3.48 -8.97 5.80
CA GLY A 160 -4.61 -8.34 5.12
C GLY A 160 -5.76 -9.33 5.06
N VAL A 161 -6.72 -9.19 5.95
CA VAL A 161 -7.93 -10.02 6.02
C VAL A 161 -9.11 -9.16 6.47
N ASN A 162 -10.23 -9.28 5.76
CA ASN A 162 -11.51 -8.79 6.27
C ASN A 162 -12.09 -9.84 7.23
N PRO A 163 -12.30 -9.54 8.52
CA PRO A 163 -12.81 -10.50 9.49
C PRO A 163 -14.13 -11.14 9.08
N ASP A 164 -15.00 -10.42 8.38
CA ASP A 164 -16.28 -10.95 7.93
C ASP A 164 -16.12 -11.91 6.75
N ASP A 165 -15.17 -11.67 5.86
CA ASP A 165 -14.86 -12.58 4.77
C ASP A 165 -14.10 -13.81 5.25
N ALA A 166 -13.26 -13.69 6.28
CA ALA A 166 -12.68 -14.83 6.98
C ALA A 166 -13.74 -15.71 7.65
N LYS A 167 -14.73 -15.10 8.32
CA LYS A 167 -15.87 -15.84 8.90
C LYS A 167 -16.69 -16.55 7.83
N LYS A 168 -17.00 -15.87 6.72
CA LYS A 168 -17.72 -16.48 5.58
C LYS A 168 -16.91 -17.63 4.99
N LEU A 169 -15.60 -17.46 4.77
CA LEU A 169 -14.73 -18.51 4.27
C LEU A 169 -14.69 -19.72 5.21
N ALA A 170 -14.59 -19.48 6.52
CA ALA A 170 -14.63 -20.54 7.53
C ALA A 170 -15.96 -21.30 7.50
N ALA A 171 -17.09 -20.59 7.35
CA ALA A 171 -18.41 -21.20 7.22
C ALA A 171 -18.58 -22.01 5.92
N ILE A 172 -17.96 -21.57 4.82
CA ILE A 172 -17.91 -22.36 3.56
C ILE A 172 -17.06 -23.61 3.78
N ARG A 173 -15.85 -23.46 4.35
CA ARG A 173 -14.95 -24.59 4.65
C ARG A 173 -15.62 -25.64 5.54
N SER A 174 -16.41 -25.23 6.55
CA SER A 174 -17.08 -26.18 7.45
C SER A 174 -18.21 -26.99 6.78
N ARG A 175 -18.73 -26.52 5.65
CA ARG A 175 -19.79 -27.21 4.89
C ARG A 175 -19.23 -28.11 3.78
N LEU A 176 -17.99 -27.84 3.36
CA LEU A 176 -17.33 -28.64 2.35
C LEU A 176 -16.72 -29.90 3.00
N PRO A 177 -16.70 -31.04 2.29
CA PRO A 177 -16.00 -32.23 2.75
C PRO A 177 -14.55 -31.89 3.08
N SER A 178 -14.07 -32.28 4.26
CA SER A 178 -12.67 -32.12 4.65
C SER A 178 -11.79 -32.87 3.64
N GLY A 179 -11.06 -32.12 2.83
CA GLY A 179 -10.15 -32.66 1.82
C GLY A 179 -8.96 -31.73 1.66
N THR A 180 -7.80 -32.30 1.35
CA THR A 180 -6.57 -31.56 1.07
C THR A 180 -6.22 -31.68 -0.41
N GLY A 181 -5.70 -30.62 -1.03
CA GLY A 181 -5.21 -30.63 -2.41
C GLY A 181 -6.09 -29.85 -3.39
N VAL A 182 -5.64 -29.82 -4.65
CA VAL A 182 -6.11 -28.89 -5.69
C VAL A 182 -7.63 -28.93 -5.91
N GLU A 183 -8.26 -30.11 -5.89
CA GLU A 183 -9.71 -30.23 -6.08
C GLU A 183 -10.53 -29.78 -4.86
N SER A 184 -9.94 -29.79 -3.67
CA SER A 184 -10.54 -29.18 -2.48
C SER A 184 -10.47 -27.66 -2.58
N ASP A 185 -9.29 -27.12 -2.96
CA ASP A 185 -9.07 -25.69 -3.13
C ASP A 185 -9.93 -25.09 -4.24
N LYS A 186 -10.12 -25.81 -5.35
CA LYS A 186 -11.00 -25.40 -6.45
C LYS A 186 -12.46 -25.32 -6.00
N ARG A 187 -12.96 -26.34 -5.28
CA ARG A 187 -14.32 -26.32 -4.72
C ARG A 187 -14.53 -25.19 -3.73
N LEU A 188 -13.54 -24.96 -2.86
CA LEU A 188 -13.55 -23.84 -1.93
C LEU A 188 -13.62 -22.51 -2.68
N ARG A 189 -12.81 -22.35 -3.73
CA ARG A 189 -12.80 -21.16 -4.58
C ARG A 189 -14.13 -20.94 -5.28
N ASP A 190 -14.68 -21.97 -5.90
CA ASP A 190 -15.95 -21.87 -6.64
C ASP A 190 -17.09 -21.47 -5.70
N GLU A 191 -17.12 -22.02 -4.48
CA GLU A 191 -18.16 -21.70 -3.51
C GLU A 191 -17.98 -20.31 -2.87
N ALA A 192 -16.73 -19.89 -2.63
CA ALA A 192 -16.41 -18.55 -2.17
C ALA A 192 -16.82 -17.49 -3.19
N LEU A 193 -16.56 -17.72 -4.49
CA LEU A 193 -16.95 -16.81 -5.56
C LEU A 193 -18.47 -16.66 -5.67
N LYS A 194 -19.25 -17.74 -5.50
CA LYS A 194 -20.72 -17.66 -5.48
C LYS A 194 -21.26 -16.80 -4.33
N GLN A 195 -20.53 -16.73 -3.23
CA GLN A 195 -20.86 -15.89 -2.06
C GLN A 195 -20.31 -14.46 -2.20
N GLY A 196 -19.74 -14.10 -3.36
CA GLY A 196 -19.19 -12.78 -3.63
C GLY A 196 -17.85 -12.50 -2.94
N LEU A 197 -17.14 -13.54 -2.48
CA LEU A 197 -15.82 -13.38 -1.88
C LEU A 197 -14.75 -13.26 -2.96
N ASN A 198 -13.93 -12.21 -2.89
CA ASN A 198 -12.75 -12.11 -3.73
C ASN A 198 -11.61 -12.93 -3.12
N LEU A 199 -10.96 -13.78 -3.93
CA LEU A 199 -9.86 -14.62 -3.48
C LEU A 199 -8.54 -14.10 -4.08
N PRO A 200 -7.45 -14.02 -3.29
CA PRO A 200 -7.29 -14.58 -1.94
C PRO A 200 -7.91 -13.70 -0.83
N ILE A 201 -8.64 -14.34 0.10
CA ILE A 201 -9.29 -13.69 1.26
C ILE A 201 -8.28 -13.27 2.32
N GLU A 202 -7.13 -13.96 2.34
CA GLU A 202 -6.00 -13.64 3.20
C GLU A 202 -4.79 -13.30 2.32
N THR A 203 -4.30 -12.08 2.43
CA THR A 203 -3.07 -11.62 1.77
C THR A 203 -2.09 -11.14 2.81
N GLY A 204 -0.80 -11.49 2.68
CA GLY A 204 0.22 -10.89 3.53
C GLY A 204 0.62 -9.52 3.03
N ILE A 205 0.85 -8.60 3.94
CA ILE A 205 1.45 -7.30 3.66
C ILE A 205 2.87 -7.35 4.24
N GLU A 206 3.87 -7.17 3.39
CA GLU A 206 5.26 -7.01 3.80
C GLU A 206 5.61 -5.52 3.82
N VAL A 207 5.89 -4.98 5.00
CA VAL A 207 6.41 -3.63 5.22
C VAL A 207 7.89 -3.74 5.54
N ARG A 208 8.75 -3.26 4.65
CA ARG A 208 10.20 -3.17 4.89
C ARG A 208 10.53 -1.83 5.52
N LEU A 209 11.36 -1.88 6.54
CA LEU A 209 11.88 -0.73 7.25
C LEU A 209 13.40 -0.73 7.18
N THR A 210 13.96 0.45 7.00
CA THR A 210 15.39 0.72 7.13
C THR A 210 15.61 1.66 8.29
N ARG A 211 16.78 1.58 8.92
CA ARG A 211 17.17 2.50 9.99
C ARG A 211 17.86 3.73 9.37
N GLY A 212 17.26 4.90 9.55
CA GLY A 212 17.80 6.20 9.15
C GLY A 212 18.74 6.78 10.22
N LYS A 213 18.62 8.08 10.51
CA LYS A 213 19.38 8.81 11.55
C LYS A 213 18.96 8.43 12.99
N GLY A 214 18.85 7.14 13.28
CA GLY A 214 18.39 6.60 14.57
C GLY A 214 16.97 6.02 14.53
N ASP A 215 16.13 6.52 13.61
CA ASP A 215 14.72 6.14 13.52
C ASP A 215 14.45 5.11 12.41
N TRP A 216 13.39 4.32 12.59
CA TRP A 216 12.90 3.39 11.58
C TRP A 216 12.04 4.12 10.56
N LEU A 217 12.33 3.88 9.28
CA LEU A 217 11.62 4.48 8.15
C LEU A 217 11.17 3.39 7.18
N VAL A 218 9.93 3.48 6.70
CA VAL A 218 9.35 2.55 5.74
C VAL A 218 10.00 2.74 4.37
N SER A 219 10.65 1.70 3.87
CA SER A 219 11.34 1.72 2.57
C SER A 219 10.55 1.01 1.48
N ASN A 220 9.68 0.06 1.82
CA ASN A 220 8.85 -0.63 0.84
C ASN A 220 7.58 -1.22 1.47
N VAL A 221 6.48 -1.24 0.72
CA VAL A 221 5.26 -2.00 1.05
C VAL A 221 4.86 -2.83 -0.15
N LYS A 222 4.64 -4.13 0.05
CA LYS A 222 4.16 -5.04 -1.01
C LYS A 222 3.21 -6.10 -0.45
N LEU A 223 2.45 -6.71 -1.35
CA LEU A 223 1.66 -7.90 -1.04
C LEU A 223 2.53 -9.16 -1.18
N VAL A 224 2.31 -10.14 -0.30
CA VAL A 224 2.96 -11.45 -0.28
C VAL A 224 1.94 -12.55 -0.08
N LEU A 225 2.01 -13.58 -0.93
CA LEU A 225 1.12 -14.74 -0.91
C LEU A 225 1.95 -16.01 -1.08
N PRO A 226 1.96 -16.96 -0.12
CA PRO A 226 1.31 -16.90 1.20
C PRO A 226 2.06 -16.00 2.21
N LEU A 227 1.41 -15.69 3.34
CA LEU A 227 2.10 -15.11 4.51
C LEU A 227 3.25 -16.04 4.94
N PRO A 228 4.46 -15.53 5.16
CA PRO A 228 5.57 -16.37 5.63
C PRO A 228 5.22 -17.07 6.94
N VAL A 229 5.55 -18.36 7.01
CA VAL A 229 5.43 -19.18 8.22
C VAL A 229 6.22 -18.48 9.35
N PRO A 230 5.69 -18.41 10.59
CA PRO A 230 6.41 -17.78 11.68
C PRO A 230 7.78 -18.43 11.81
N THR A 231 8.84 -17.65 11.60
CA THR A 231 10.17 -18.12 11.99
C THR A 231 10.18 -18.10 13.51
N ALA A 232 10.49 -19.22 14.15
CA ALA A 232 10.57 -19.32 15.61
C ALA A 232 11.31 -18.09 16.15
N ALA A 233 10.72 -17.43 17.16
CA ALA A 233 11.24 -16.20 17.73
C ALA A 233 12.74 -16.34 17.98
N VAL A 234 13.54 -15.42 17.41
CA VAL A 234 14.93 -15.29 17.82
C VAL A 234 14.89 -14.97 19.31
N PRO A 235 15.47 -15.80 20.19
CA PRO A 235 15.39 -15.57 21.63
C PRO A 235 15.95 -14.18 21.94
N ALA A 236 15.23 -13.46 22.81
CA ALA A 236 15.50 -12.06 23.19
C ALA A 236 16.87 -11.81 23.86
N ASN A 237 17.76 -12.80 23.94
CA ASN A 237 19.02 -12.75 24.67
C ASN A 237 20.23 -12.24 23.87
N VAL A 238 20.07 -11.69 22.67
CA VAL A 238 21.23 -11.22 21.86
C VAL A 238 21.33 -9.69 21.76
N ILE A 239 20.40 -8.93 22.35
CA ILE A 239 20.50 -7.45 22.41
C ILE A 239 20.74 -7.05 23.87
N GLY A 240 21.93 -7.30 24.39
CA GLY A 240 22.25 -6.99 25.78
C GLY A 240 23.62 -7.43 26.26
N ALA A 241 24.68 -7.17 25.50
CA ALA A 241 26.05 -7.27 26.00
C ALA A 241 26.94 -6.17 25.38
N THR A 242 26.55 -4.93 25.62
CA THR A 242 27.47 -3.78 25.56
C THR A 242 27.57 -3.22 26.98
N THR A 243 28.20 -3.99 27.87
CA THR A 243 28.80 -3.42 29.08
C THR A 243 30.05 -2.66 28.65
N GLY A 244 30.15 -1.42 29.12
CA GLY A 244 31.02 -0.38 28.60
C GLY A 244 32.52 -0.52 28.88
N PRO A 245 33.30 0.51 28.52
CA PRO A 245 34.75 0.49 28.66
C PRO A 245 35.16 0.49 30.14
N SER A 246 35.96 -0.50 30.52
CA SER A 246 36.68 -0.54 31.78
C SER A 246 37.75 0.55 31.79
N SER A 247 37.45 1.69 32.38
CA SER A 247 38.46 2.67 32.79
C SER A 247 39.24 2.09 33.97
N ALA A 248 40.48 1.68 33.71
CA ALA A 248 41.46 1.41 34.76
C ALA A 248 42.25 2.71 35.01
N LEU A 249 42.06 3.30 36.19
CA LEU A 249 42.95 4.32 36.74
C LEU A 249 43.06 4.13 38.27
N SER A 250 44.23 3.62 38.65
CA SER A 250 45.08 3.99 39.79
C SER A 250 44.64 3.84 41.26
N GLY A 251 45.50 3.11 41.98
CA GLY A 251 45.71 3.02 43.43
C GLY A 251 46.48 1.70 43.66
N ASP A 252 47.77 1.63 43.97
CA ASP A 252 48.66 2.52 44.73
C ASP A 252 49.96 2.90 43.98
#